data_AF-A0A418KLP5-F1
#
_entry.id   AF-A0A418KLP5-F1
#
_cell.length_a   1.000
_cell.length_b   1.000
_cell.length_c   1.000
_cell.angle_alpha   90.00
_cell.angle_beta   90.00
_cell.angle_gamma   90.00
#
_symmetry.space_group_name_H-M   'P 1'
#
loop_
_entity.id
_entity.type
_entity.pdbx_description
1 polymer ?
#
loop_
_entity_poly.entity_id
_entity_poly.type
_entity_poly.pdbx_seq_one_letter_code
_entity_poly.pdbx_strand_id
1 'polypeptide(L)'
;MADVVERHRPSSSPRQLADRLADRLEELPRLTASLPDRPRNLIALGDEALAVAGLRAMLDGPAADVTTPLRLAGRALAAAGALLGADAPLRVDLGRPEAVTLPPLAERPAGLSPRSIVRLPSVLRSGYLPASVIAGSAPAP
;
A
#
# COMPACT_ATOMS: atom_id res chain seq x y z
N MET A 1 8.66 8.91 -42.76
CA MET A 1 8.51 8.07 -41.55
C MET A 1 8.32 9.02 -40.37
N ALA A 2 7.13 9.63 -40.25
CA ALA A 2 5.99 9.05 -39.55
C ALA A 2 6.30 8.83 -38.06
N ASP A 3 6.25 9.92 -37.28
CA ASP A 3 5.08 10.22 -36.46
C ASP A 3 4.43 9.00 -35.74
N VAL A 4 5.19 8.34 -34.88
CA VAL A 4 4.69 7.23 -34.03
C VAL A 4 4.97 7.43 -32.53
N VAL A 5 5.77 8.45 -32.14
CA VAL A 5 6.12 8.65 -30.71
C VAL A 5 5.19 9.64 -29.99
N GLU A 6 4.30 10.34 -30.69
CA GLU A 6 3.38 11.32 -30.06
C GLU A 6 2.11 10.73 -29.45
N ARG A 7 1.90 9.40 -29.51
CA ARG A 7 0.68 8.78 -28.97
C ARG A 7 0.95 7.97 -27.72
N HIS A 8 1.21 8.66 -26.60
CA HIS A 8 0.68 8.33 -25.26
C HIS A 8 1.24 9.32 -24.22
N ARG A 9 0.89 10.61 -24.35
CA ARG A 9 0.86 11.49 -23.19
C ARG A 9 -0.57 11.49 -22.65
N PRO A 10 -0.86 10.91 -21.48
CA PRO A 10 -2.06 11.32 -20.77
C PRO A 10 -1.87 12.80 -20.46
N SER A 11 -2.56 13.66 -21.21
CA SER A 11 -2.54 15.13 -21.06
C SER A 11 -3.30 15.54 -19.80
N SER A 12 -2.89 15.01 -18.65
CA SER A 12 -3.35 15.50 -17.37
C SER A 12 -2.54 16.76 -17.07
N SER A 13 -3.20 17.91 -16.99
CA SER A 13 -2.52 19.15 -16.60
C SER A 13 -1.93 19.00 -15.19
N PRO A 14 -0.84 19.71 -14.84
CA PRO A 14 -0.29 19.69 -13.49
C PRO A 14 -1.35 19.97 -12.42
N ARG A 15 -2.32 20.84 -12.72
CA ARG A 15 -3.45 21.12 -11.83
C ARG A 15 -4.34 19.90 -11.61
N GLN A 16 -4.71 19.18 -12.67
CA GLN A 16 -5.51 17.95 -12.55
C GLN A 16 -4.76 16.84 -11.81
N LEU A 17 -3.43 16.76 -11.94
CA LEU A 17 -2.62 15.82 -11.18
C LEU A 17 -2.57 16.20 -9.70
N ALA A 18 -2.46 17.49 -9.38
CA ALA A 18 -2.48 18.00 -8.02
C ALA A 18 -3.85 17.80 -7.35
N ASP A 19 -4.95 18.05 -8.06
CA ASP A 19 -6.31 17.82 -7.57
C ASP A 19 -6.52 16.33 -7.27
N ARG A 20 -6.11 15.43 -8.19
CA ARG A 20 -6.12 13.98 -7.93
C ARG A 20 -5.25 13.60 -6.74
N LEU A 21 -4.07 14.20 -6.60
CA LEU A 21 -3.19 13.91 -5.46
C LEU A 21 -3.87 14.31 -4.14
N ALA A 22 -4.54 15.47 -4.10
CA ALA A 22 -5.30 15.92 -2.94
C ALA A 22 -6.42 14.93 -2.58
N ASP A 23 -7.26 14.56 -3.55
CA ASP A 23 -8.34 13.58 -3.35
C ASP A 23 -7.82 12.26 -2.78
N ARG A 24 -6.69 11.78 -3.30
CA ARG A 24 -6.08 10.50 -2.90
C ARG A 24 -5.45 10.58 -1.50
N LEU A 25 -4.87 11.72 -1.15
CA LEU A 25 -4.35 11.98 0.20
C LEU A 25 -5.47 12.04 1.25
N GLU A 26 -6.69 12.44 0.87
CA GLU A 26 -7.87 12.38 1.75
C GLU A 26 -8.42 10.95 1.92
N GLU A 27 -8.22 10.08 0.93
CA GLU A 27 -8.74 8.71 0.97
C GLU A 27 -7.87 7.77 1.82
N LEU A 28 -6.54 7.94 1.80
CA LEU A 28 -5.60 7.18 2.65
C LEU A 28 -6.00 7.10 4.14
N PRO A 29 -6.33 8.20 4.84
CA PRO A 29 -6.74 8.13 6.24
C PRO A 29 -8.08 7.43 6.44
N ARG A 30 -9.02 7.54 5.49
CA ARG A 30 -10.31 6.85 5.52
C ARG A 30 -10.14 5.34 5.38
N LEU A 31 -9.35 4.91 4.40
CA LEU A 31 -9.02 3.50 4.21
C LEU A 31 -8.33 2.93 5.45
N THR A 32 -7.36 3.65 6.00
CA THR A 32 -6.66 3.22 7.22
C THR A 32 -7.60 3.10 8.42
N ALA A 33 -8.51 4.07 8.60
CA ALA A 33 -9.48 4.05 9.71
C ALA A 33 -10.48 2.88 9.57
N SER A 34 -10.79 2.46 8.34
CA SER A 34 -11.72 1.36 8.08
C SER A 34 -11.14 -0.04 8.31
N LEU A 35 -9.83 -0.16 8.47
CA LEU A 35 -9.15 -1.47 8.48
C LEU A 35 -9.58 -2.42 9.61
N PRO A 36 -9.85 -1.97 10.86
CA PRO A 36 -10.30 -2.86 11.92
C PRO A 36 -11.61 -3.57 11.56
N ASP A 37 -12.53 -2.86 10.88
CA ASP A 37 -13.84 -3.39 10.49
C ASP A 37 -13.81 -4.06 9.11
N ARG A 38 -12.88 -3.65 8.24
CA ARG A 38 -12.78 -4.08 6.84
C ARG A 38 -11.32 -4.39 6.47
N PRO A 39 -10.73 -5.50 6.96
CA PRO A 39 -9.33 -5.85 6.71
C PRO A 39 -8.97 -5.99 5.22
N ARG A 40 -9.94 -6.37 4.39
CA ARG A 40 -9.79 -6.46 2.93
C ARG A 40 -9.38 -5.14 2.27
N ASN A 41 -9.61 -4.01 2.94
CA ASN A 41 -9.23 -2.68 2.44
C ASN A 41 -7.71 -2.45 2.47
N LEU A 42 -6.90 -3.35 3.02
CA LEU A 42 -5.43 -3.27 2.95
C LEU A 42 -4.90 -3.25 1.52
N ILE A 43 -5.53 -4.01 0.60
CA ILE A 43 -5.13 -4.01 -0.81
C ILE A 43 -5.38 -2.62 -1.41
N ALA A 44 -6.59 -2.09 -1.21
CA ALA A 44 -6.96 -0.76 -1.67
C ALA A 44 -6.06 0.32 -1.06
N LEU A 45 -5.70 0.21 0.23
CA LEU A 45 -4.74 1.11 0.88
C LEU A 45 -3.36 1.04 0.23
N GLY A 46 -2.90 -0.15 -0.12
CA GLY A 46 -1.64 -0.35 -0.84
C GLY A 46 -1.65 0.30 -2.22
N ASP A 47 -2.70 0.05 -3.00
CA ASP A 47 -2.89 0.63 -4.33
C ASP A 47 -2.98 2.15 -4.28
N GLU A 48 -3.71 2.68 -3.32
CA GLU A 48 -3.87 4.12 -3.09
C GLU A 48 -2.54 4.79 -2.74
N ALA A 49 -1.75 4.16 -1.88
CA ALA A 49 -0.42 4.64 -1.53
C ALA A 49 0.55 4.61 -2.73
N LEU A 50 0.47 3.58 -3.58
CA LEU A 50 1.23 3.55 -4.84
C LEU A 50 0.77 4.64 -5.81
N ALA A 51 -0.53 4.91 -5.90
CA ALA A 51 -1.07 5.98 -6.74
C ALA A 51 -0.57 7.35 -6.26
N VAL A 52 -0.54 7.61 -4.95
CA VAL A 52 0.06 8.83 -4.37
C VAL A 52 1.54 8.95 -4.72
N ALA A 53 2.32 7.87 -4.59
CA ALA A 53 3.73 7.87 -4.99
C ALA A 53 3.91 8.21 -6.49
N GLY A 54 3.09 7.60 -7.35
CA GLY A 54 3.11 7.87 -8.80
C GLY A 54 2.72 9.32 -9.14
N LEU A 55 1.69 9.86 -8.49
CA LEU A 55 1.25 11.24 -8.69
C LEU A 55 2.33 12.25 -8.25
N ARG A 56 2.98 12.03 -7.10
CA ARG A 56 4.11 12.86 -6.66
C ARG A 56 5.29 12.79 -7.62
N ALA A 57 5.65 11.58 -8.09
CA ALA A 57 6.73 11.43 -9.07
C ALA A 57 6.41 12.14 -10.41
N MET A 58 5.14 12.19 -10.81
CA MET A 58 4.72 12.91 -12.02
C MET A 58 4.68 14.44 -11.84
N LEU A 59 4.38 14.93 -10.63
CA LEU A 59 4.30 16.37 -10.32
C LEU A 59 5.67 16.99 -10.01
N ASP A 60 6.43 16.37 -9.13
CA ASP A 60 7.68 16.91 -8.58
C ASP A 60 8.93 16.27 -9.21
N GLY A 61 8.74 15.27 -10.08
CA GLY A 61 9.82 14.62 -10.81
C GLY A 61 10.84 13.97 -9.88
N PRO A 62 12.15 14.11 -10.15
CA PRO A 62 13.21 13.51 -9.32
C PRO A 62 13.28 14.04 -7.88
N ALA A 63 12.66 15.19 -7.59
CA ALA A 63 12.62 15.79 -6.26
C ALA A 63 11.45 15.27 -5.40
N ALA A 64 10.58 14.42 -5.96
CA ALA A 64 9.40 13.90 -5.29
C ALA A 64 9.76 13.05 -4.06
N ASP A 65 9.23 13.41 -2.88
CA ASP A 65 9.25 12.50 -1.74
C ASP A 65 8.17 11.43 -1.89
N VAL A 66 8.59 10.28 -2.40
CA VAL A 66 7.77 9.06 -2.55
C VAL A 66 8.07 8.02 -1.48
N THR A 67 9.00 8.28 -0.56
CA THR A 67 9.47 7.26 0.40
C THR A 67 8.33 6.82 1.32
N THR A 68 7.64 7.79 1.89
CA THR A 68 6.52 7.56 2.81
C THR A 68 5.39 6.76 2.16
N PRO A 69 4.84 7.17 1.00
CA PRO A 69 3.78 6.39 0.35
C PRO A 69 4.24 5.00 -0.10
N LEU A 70 5.48 4.84 -0.57
CA LEU A 70 5.99 3.51 -0.95
C LEU A 70 6.15 2.58 0.26
N ARG A 71 6.59 3.09 1.41
CA ARG A 71 6.67 2.30 2.65
C ARG A 71 5.28 1.88 3.12
N LEU A 72 4.31 2.79 3.09
CA LEU A 72 2.92 2.49 3.43
C LEU A 72 2.37 1.40 2.52
N ALA A 73 2.56 1.51 1.21
CA ALA A 73 2.15 0.50 0.24
C ALA A 73 2.76 -0.88 0.55
N GLY A 74 4.07 -0.93 0.77
CA GLY A 74 4.76 -2.17 1.09
C GLY A 74 4.24 -2.84 2.37
N ARG A 75 4.01 -2.05 3.42
CA ARG A 75 3.45 -2.53 4.70
C ARG A 75 2.02 -3.05 4.54
N ALA A 76 1.17 -2.34 3.79
CA ALA A 76 -0.21 -2.76 3.54
C ALA A 76 -0.28 -4.07 2.74
N LEU A 77 0.55 -4.22 1.71
CA LEU A 77 0.64 -5.45 0.90
C LEU A 77 1.19 -6.64 1.70
N ALA A 78 2.23 -6.42 2.51
CA ALA A 78 2.78 -7.44 3.40
C ALA A 78 1.74 -7.91 4.43
N ALA A 79 1.01 -6.96 5.03
CA ALA A 79 -0.08 -7.24 5.96
C ALA A 79 -1.22 -8.03 5.31
N ALA A 80 -1.63 -7.65 4.11
CA ALA A 80 -2.64 -8.38 3.35
C ALA A 80 -2.18 -9.83 3.11
N GLY A 81 -0.93 -10.03 2.66
CA GLY A 81 -0.35 -11.36 2.48
C GLY A 81 -0.33 -12.20 3.75
N ALA A 82 0.06 -11.59 4.88
CA ALA A 82 0.10 -12.25 6.18
C ALA A 82 -1.30 -12.68 6.64
N LEU A 83 -2.33 -11.83 6.49
CA LEU A 83 -3.71 -12.19 6.85
C LEU A 83 -4.25 -13.39 6.07
N LEU A 84 -3.77 -13.64 4.85
CA LEU A 84 -4.22 -14.80 4.05
C LEU A 84 -3.67 -16.14 4.51
N GLY A 85 -2.66 -16.12 5.39
CA GLY A 85 -2.05 -17.31 5.97
C GLY A 85 -2.20 -17.39 7.48
N ALA A 86 -2.95 -16.48 8.10
CA ALA A 86 -3.09 -16.39 9.54
C ALA A 86 -4.56 -16.60 9.96
N ASP A 87 -4.78 -17.58 10.82
CA ASP A 87 -6.09 -17.82 11.47
C ASP A 87 -6.26 -16.99 12.76
N ALA A 88 -5.34 -16.05 13.02
CA ALA A 88 -5.31 -15.20 14.20
C ALA A 88 -5.25 -13.71 13.82
N PRO A 89 -5.78 -12.80 14.67
CA PRO A 89 -5.65 -11.37 14.46
C PRO A 89 -4.17 -10.95 14.33
N LEU A 90 -3.89 -10.03 13.41
CA LEU A 90 -2.55 -9.51 13.16
C LEU A 90 -2.43 -8.06 13.61
N ARG A 91 -1.30 -7.72 14.23
CA ARG A 91 -0.92 -6.32 14.48
C ARG A 91 0.03 -5.81 13.41
N VAL A 92 -0.29 -4.66 12.84
CA VAL A 92 0.43 -4.08 11.71
C VAL A 92 0.78 -2.63 12.00
N ASP A 93 2.07 -2.31 11.93
CA ASP A 93 2.54 -0.93 11.88
C ASP A 93 2.43 -0.39 10.45
N LEU A 94 1.49 0.52 10.23
CA LEU A 94 1.31 1.23 8.95
C LEU A 94 2.00 2.61 8.93
N GLY A 95 2.90 2.88 9.86
CA GLY A 95 3.57 4.18 10.01
C GLY A 95 2.72 5.19 10.80
N ARG A 96 1.70 4.71 11.52
CA ARG A 96 0.94 5.48 12.50
C ARG A 96 1.60 5.34 13.88
N PRO A 97 1.33 6.26 14.82
CA PRO A 97 1.86 6.14 16.18
C PRO A 97 1.42 4.83 16.87
N GLU A 98 0.28 4.25 16.48
CA GLU A 98 -0.23 2.99 17.01
C GLU A 98 -0.41 1.94 15.91
N ALA A 99 -0.05 0.69 16.23
CA ALA A 99 -0.26 -0.45 15.35
C ALA A 99 -1.76 -0.75 15.20
N VAL A 100 -2.18 -1.06 13.98
CA VAL A 100 -3.56 -1.45 13.67
C VAL A 100 -3.72 -2.94 13.97
N THR A 101 -4.75 -3.30 14.74
CA THR A 101 -5.13 -4.71 14.93
C THR A 101 -6.16 -5.10 13.87
N LEU A 102 -5.91 -6.17 13.15
CA LEU A 102 -6.72 -6.66 12.04
C LEU A 102 -7.28 -8.03 12.38
N PRO A 103 -8.60 -8.24 12.36
CA PRO A 103 -9.18 -9.57 12.53
C PRO A 103 -8.81 -10.49 11.35
N PRO A 104 -8.89 -11.82 11.53
CA PRO A 104 -8.68 -12.80 10.45
C PRO A 104 -9.59 -12.54 9.25
N LEU A 105 -9.12 -12.89 8.05
CA LEU A 105 -9.96 -12.88 6.85
C LEU A 105 -10.78 -14.16 6.80
N ALA A 106 -12.11 -14.03 6.83
CA ALA A 106 -13.02 -15.16 6.71
C ALA A 106 -12.91 -15.87 5.34
N GLU A 107 -12.44 -15.18 4.29
CA GLU A 107 -12.21 -15.74 2.96
C GLU A 107 -10.98 -15.11 2.28
N ARG A 108 -10.26 -15.90 1.49
CA ARG A 108 -9.08 -15.46 0.73
C ARG A 108 -9.53 -14.60 -0.47
N PRO A 109 -9.15 -13.31 -0.59
CA PRO A 109 -9.47 -12.47 -1.73
C PRO A 109 -8.89 -13.08 -3.02
N ALA A 110 -9.72 -13.20 -4.04
CA ALA A 110 -9.27 -13.62 -5.36
C ALA A 110 -8.21 -12.65 -5.90
N GLY A 111 -7.05 -13.17 -6.33
CA GLY A 111 -5.99 -12.38 -6.99
C GLY A 111 -4.74 -12.09 -6.17
N LEU A 112 -4.73 -12.38 -4.86
CA LEU A 112 -3.53 -12.32 -4.03
C LEU A 112 -2.71 -13.62 -4.17
N SER A 113 -1.85 -13.66 -5.19
CA SER A 113 -0.81 -14.69 -5.27
C SER A 113 0.47 -14.18 -4.58
N PRO A 114 1.32 -15.07 -4.01
CA PRO A 114 2.65 -14.69 -3.52
C PRO A 114 3.48 -13.92 -4.56
N ARG A 115 3.26 -14.17 -5.87
CA ARG A 115 3.89 -13.42 -6.96
C ARG A 115 3.44 -11.96 -7.04
N SER A 116 2.20 -11.65 -6.65
CA SER A 116 1.66 -10.29 -6.63
C SER A 116 2.33 -9.43 -5.53
N ILE A 117 2.72 -10.05 -4.41
CA ILE A 117 3.37 -9.39 -3.26
C ILE A 117 4.86 -9.11 -3.55
N VAL A 118 5.52 -9.97 -4.34
CA VAL A 118 6.95 -9.86 -4.66
C VAL A 118 7.25 -8.77 -5.71
N ARG A 119 6.22 -8.18 -6.34
CA ARG A 119 6.39 -7.13 -7.36
C ARG A 119 6.55 -5.71 -6.81
N LEU A 120 6.85 -5.57 -5.51
CA LEU A 120 7.35 -4.31 -4.95
C LEU A 120 8.77 -4.04 -5.46
N PRO A 121 9.10 -2.81 -5.86
CA PRO A 121 10.38 -2.50 -6.47
C PRO A 121 11.53 -2.89 -5.53
N SER A 122 12.52 -3.57 -6.09
CA SER A 122 13.74 -4.13 -5.46
C SER A 122 14.57 -3.11 -4.67
N VAL A 123 14.21 -1.83 -4.69
CA VAL A 123 14.83 -0.72 -3.96
C VAL A 123 14.58 -0.82 -2.43
N LEU A 124 13.55 -1.54 -1.99
CA LEU A 124 13.32 -1.81 -0.56
C LEU A 124 14.14 -2.98 0.01
N ARG A 125 14.97 -3.65 -0.81
CA ARG A 125 15.74 -4.83 -0.39
C ARG A 125 17.04 -4.52 0.33
N SER A 126 17.40 -3.24 0.47
CA SER A 126 18.61 -2.80 1.18
C SER A 126 18.23 -2.03 2.45
N GLY A 127 18.17 -2.73 3.59
CA GLY A 127 18.41 -2.10 4.89
C GLY A 127 17.28 -2.02 5.92
N TYR A 128 16.07 -2.52 5.67
CA TYR A 128 15.03 -2.58 6.70
C TYR A 128 14.25 -3.90 6.64
N LEU A 129 14.66 -4.87 7.45
CA LEU A 129 13.72 -5.83 8.01
C LEU A 129 13.07 -5.15 9.21
N PRO A 130 11.81 -4.69 9.15
CA PRO A 130 11.07 -4.54 10.39
C PRO A 130 10.83 -5.96 10.91
N ALA A 131 11.62 -6.34 11.91
CA ALA A 131 11.18 -7.33 12.87
C ALA A 131 9.80 -6.91 13.41
N SER A 132 8.95 -7.89 13.69
CA SER A 132 7.64 -7.78 14.35
C SER A 132 6.41 -7.81 13.43
N VAL A 133 6.23 -8.92 12.70
CA VAL A 133 4.91 -9.56 12.68
C VAL A 133 4.88 -10.48 13.90
N ILE A 134 4.41 -9.98 15.04
CA ILE A 134 4.15 -10.84 16.19
C ILE A 134 2.79 -11.49 15.93
N ALA A 135 2.81 -12.69 15.36
CA ALA A 135 1.66 -13.58 15.45
C ALA A 135 1.40 -13.79 16.94
N GLY A 136 0.25 -13.34 17.43
CA GLY A 136 -0.16 -13.60 18.80
C GLY A 136 -0.43 -15.09 18.99
N SER A 137 0.61 -15.87 19.29
CA SER A 137 0.42 -17.21 19.86
C SER A 137 -0.16 -17.04 21.26
N ALA A 138 -1.45 -17.32 21.40
CA ALA A 138 -2.05 -17.54 22.70
C ALA A 138 -1.42 -18.80 23.33
N PRO A 139 -0.96 -18.77 24.58
CA PRO A 139 -0.73 -20.00 25.33
C PRO A 139 -2.09 -20.61 25.66
N ALA A 140 -2.33 -21.84 25.19
CA ALA A 140 -3.46 -22.65 25.62
C ALA A 140 -3.27 -23.08 27.10
N PRO A 141 -4.36 -23.25 27.87
CA PRO A 141 -4.31 -23.54 29.30
C PRO A 141 -3.73 -24.91 29.65
#